data_AF-A0A4Y2DWY8-F1
#
_entry.id   AF-A0A4Y2DWY8-F1
#
_cell.length_a   1.000
_cell.length_b   1.000
_cell.length_c   1.000
_cell.angle_alpha   90.00
_cell.angle_beta   90.00
_cell.angle_gamma   90.00
#
_symmetry.space_group_name_H-M   'P 1'
#
loop_
_entity.id
_entity.type
_entity.pdbx_description
1 polymer ?
#
loop_
_entity_poly.entity_id
_entity_poly.type
_entity_poly.pdbx_seq_one_letter_code
_entity_poly.pdbx_strand_id
1 'polypeptide(L)'
;MPTKSIIRLTEIINAILKLQYFPNQWKIAIVAPILKPGKNSKDPSSYRPISLLSSLSKIAEAVILRRLVEATEDQLIHFQSGFRKNLSTVQQLLRITEVIREGMDEGWDTGAVFLDIAKAFDRVWTDGLVYKLIELRVPGSIVRLIATYL
;
A
#
# COMPACT_ATOMS: atom_id res chain seq x y z
N MET A 1 -12.27 -10.95 21.92
CA MET A 1 -12.57 -12.25 21.29
C MET A 1 -12.30 -13.36 22.30
N PRO A 2 -13.06 -14.47 22.31
CA PRO A 2 -12.77 -15.62 23.14
C PRO A 2 -11.37 -16.17 22.81
N THR A 3 -10.59 -16.55 23.82
CA THR A 3 -9.19 -17.03 23.67
C THR A 3 -9.06 -18.16 22.65
N LYS A 4 -10.04 -19.07 22.61
CA LYS A 4 -10.09 -20.17 21.64
C LYS A 4 -10.12 -19.68 20.18
N SER A 5 -10.89 -18.64 19.88
CA SER A 5 -11.02 -18.08 18.54
C SER A 5 -9.73 -17.42 18.08
N ILE A 6 -9.01 -16.75 18.98
CA ILE A 6 -7.71 -16.13 18.69
C ILE A 6 -6.67 -17.19 18.34
N ILE A 7 -6.63 -18.29 19.11
CA ILE A 7 -5.71 -19.42 18.85
C ILE A 7 -6.01 -20.02 17.47
N ARG A 8 -7.28 -20.31 17.16
CA ARG A 8 -7.67 -20.85 15.84
C ARG A 8 -7.31 -19.92 14.68
N LEU A 9 -7.55 -18.62 14.83
CA LEU A 9 -7.18 -17.64 13.80
C LEU A 9 -5.66 -17.60 13.60
N THR A 10 -4.91 -17.68 14.71
CA THR A 10 -3.45 -17.73 14.68
C THR A 10 -2.95 -18.97 13.95
N GLU A 11 -3.53 -20.14 14.21
CA GLU A 11 -3.23 -21.39 13.50
C GLU A 11 -3.46 -21.25 11.98
N ILE A 12 -4.59 -20.65 11.59
CA ILE A 12 -4.93 -20.43 10.17
C ILE A 12 -3.92 -19.47 9.51
N ILE A 13 -3.62 -18.34 10.14
CA ILE A 13 -2.64 -17.38 9.59
C ILE A 13 -1.24 -18.00 9.49
N ASN A 14 -0.84 -18.78 10.49
CA ASN A 14 0.43 -19.53 10.43
C ASN A 14 0.43 -20.57 9.30
N ALA A 15 -0.70 -21.23 9.04
CA ALA A 15 -0.82 -22.14 7.91
C ALA A 15 -0.70 -21.40 6.57
N ILE A 16 -1.35 -20.23 6.41
CA ILE A 16 -1.22 -19.36 5.22
C ILE A 16 0.24 -19.02 4.97
N LEU A 17 0.97 -18.59 6.01
CA LEU A 17 2.38 -18.22 5.91
C LEU A 17 3.28 -19.43 5.60
N LYS A 18 3.00 -20.60 6.19
CA LYS A 18 3.76 -21.83 5.98
C LYS A 18 3.56 -22.39 4.57
N LEU A 19 2.32 -22.40 4.10
CA LEU A 19 1.93 -22.87 2.76
C LEU A 19 2.23 -21.84 1.67
N GLN A 20 2.49 -20.58 2.05
CA GLN A 20 2.80 -19.48 1.13
C GLN A 20 1.67 -19.24 0.13
N TYR A 21 0.43 -19.41 0.59
CA TYR A 21 -0.78 -19.34 -0.22
C TYR A 21 -1.87 -18.56 0.49
N PHE A 22 -2.41 -17.54 -0.19
CA PHE A 22 -3.51 -16.74 0.31
C PHE A 22 -4.87 -17.35 -0.10
N PRO A 23 -5.80 -17.62 0.83
CA PRO A 23 -7.06 -18.28 0.50
C PRO A 23 -7.94 -17.46 -0.45
N ASN A 24 -8.40 -18.07 -1.56
CA ASN A 24 -9.28 -17.42 -2.54
C ASN A 24 -10.55 -16.82 -1.91
N GLN A 25 -11.17 -17.52 -0.96
CA GLN A 25 -12.38 -17.03 -0.29
C GLN A 25 -12.14 -15.72 0.48
N TRP A 26 -10.91 -15.50 0.95
CA TRP A 26 -10.56 -14.31 1.73
C TRP A 26 -10.26 -13.11 0.83
N LYS A 27 -9.99 -13.34 -0.47
CA LYS A 27 -9.80 -12.29 -1.49
C LYS A 27 -11.11 -11.70 -2.01
N ILE A 28 -12.25 -12.34 -1.74
CA ILE A 28 -13.56 -11.88 -2.21
C ILE A 28 -13.94 -10.61 -1.44
N ALA A 29 -14.16 -9.52 -2.18
CA ALA A 29 -14.55 -8.23 -1.63
C ALA A 29 -15.93 -7.79 -2.11
N ILE A 30 -16.65 -7.09 -1.24
CA ILE A 30 -17.85 -6.35 -1.63
C ILE A 30 -17.39 -4.98 -2.16
N VAL A 31 -17.72 -4.67 -3.41
CA VAL A 31 -17.37 -3.37 -4.01
C VAL A 31 -18.46 -2.34 -3.69
N ALA A 32 -18.13 -1.35 -2.87
CA ALA A 32 -19.01 -0.26 -2.50
C ALA A 32 -18.57 1.05 -3.18
N PRO A 33 -19.42 1.68 -4.02
CA PRO A 33 -19.09 2.96 -4.65
C PRO A 33 -19.29 4.12 -3.66
N ILE A 34 -18.25 4.95 -3.47
CA ILE A 34 -18.31 6.16 -2.65
C ILE A 34 -18.25 7.40 -3.54
N LEU A 35 -19.24 8.28 -3.42
CA LEU A 35 -19.28 9.54 -4.17
C LEU A 35 -18.11 10.46 -3.75
N LYS A 36 -17.36 10.99 -4.72
CA LYS A 36 -16.33 12.00 -4.48
C LYS A 36 -16.98 13.28 -3.93
N PRO A 37 -16.41 13.92 -2.90
CA PRO A 37 -16.94 15.17 -2.36
C PRO A 37 -17.14 16.23 -3.47
N GLY A 38 -18.33 16.85 -3.50
CA GLY A 38 -18.66 17.93 -4.44
C GLY A 38 -18.83 17.52 -5.91
N LYS A 39 -18.93 16.22 -6.23
CA LYS A 39 -19.14 15.74 -7.60
C LYS A 39 -20.60 15.33 -7.87
N ASN A 40 -20.97 15.28 -9.15
CA ASN A 40 -22.34 14.98 -9.60
C ASN A 40 -22.70 13.51 -9.34
N SER A 41 -23.75 13.25 -8.56
CA SER A 41 -24.24 11.90 -8.25
C SER A 41 -24.81 11.15 -9.46
N LYS A 42 -25.14 11.84 -10.55
CA LYS A 42 -25.66 11.21 -11.78
C LYS A 42 -24.55 10.71 -12.71
N ASP A 43 -23.30 11.11 -12.48
CA ASP A 43 -22.17 10.68 -13.29
C ASP A 43 -21.43 9.50 -12.61
N PRO A 44 -21.39 8.30 -13.22
CA PRO A 44 -20.65 7.15 -12.69
C PRO A 44 -19.16 7.44 -12.41
N SER A 45 -18.53 8.34 -13.16
CA SER A 45 -17.13 8.72 -12.98
C SER A 45 -16.86 9.46 -11.66
N SER A 46 -17.92 9.97 -11.02
CA SER A 46 -17.89 10.66 -9.75
C SER A 46 -17.72 9.74 -8.56
N TYR A 47 -17.82 8.42 -8.73
CA TYR A 47 -17.68 7.45 -7.66
C TYR A 47 -16.27 6.86 -7.61
N ARG A 48 -15.82 6.50 -6.40
CA ARG A 48 -14.63 5.69 -6.14
C ARG A 48 -15.08 4.31 -5.68
N PRO A 49 -14.75 3.21 -6.39
CA PRO A 49 -15.02 1.89 -5.87
C PRO A 49 -14.10 1.61 -4.67
N ILE A 50 -14.65 1.07 -3.59
CA ILE A 50 -13.88 0.57 -2.45
C ILE A 50 -14.18 -0.92 -2.27
N SER A 51 -13.12 -1.72 -2.19
CA SER A 51 -13.19 -3.16 -1.93
C SER A 51 -13.24 -3.42 -0.42
N LEU A 52 -14.39 -3.91 0.07
CA LEU A 52 -14.58 -4.29 1.46
C LEU A 52 -14.31 -5.80 1.63
N LEU A 53 -13.08 -6.10 2.07
CA LEU A 53 -12.66 -7.46 2.42
C LEU A 53 -13.18 -7.88 3.80
N SER A 54 -13.28 -9.19 4.00
CA SER A 54 -13.67 -9.78 5.29
C SER A 54 -12.68 -9.35 6.40
N SER A 55 -13.17 -9.22 7.64
CA SER A 55 -12.32 -8.89 8.78
C SER A 55 -11.19 -9.90 8.98
N LEU A 56 -11.43 -11.18 8.65
CA LEU A 56 -10.41 -12.23 8.71
C LEU A 56 -9.28 -11.99 7.70
N SER A 57 -9.63 -11.61 6.46
CA SER A 57 -8.65 -11.21 5.44
C SER A 57 -7.79 -10.05 5.90
N LYS A 58 -8.42 -8.99 6.41
CA LYS A 58 -7.73 -7.78 6.90
C LYS A 58 -6.74 -8.08 8.02
N ILE A 59 -7.06 -9.03 8.91
CA ILE A 59 -6.14 -9.45 9.97
C ILE A 59 -4.92 -10.17 9.37
N ALA A 60 -5.12 -11.08 8.40
CA ALA A 60 -4.01 -11.73 7.71
C ALA A 60 -3.16 -10.72 6.92
N GLU A 61 -3.79 -9.80 6.19
CA GLU A 61 -3.11 -8.70 5.48
C GLU A 61 -2.27 -7.85 6.43
N ALA A 62 -2.76 -7.53 7.63
CA ALA A 62 -2.00 -6.77 8.61
C ALA A 62 -0.71 -7.50 9.06
N VAL A 63 -0.78 -8.82 9.23
CA VAL A 63 0.39 -9.64 9.56
C VAL A 63 1.39 -9.69 8.40
N ILE A 64 0.90 -9.87 7.18
CA ILE A 64 1.73 -9.91 5.96
C ILE A 64 2.38 -8.55 5.71
N LEU A 65 1.61 -7.46 5.82
CA LEU A 65 2.07 -6.09 5.66
C LEU A 65 3.20 -5.79 6.64
N ARG A 66 3.08 -6.20 7.91
CA ARG A 66 4.14 -5.99 8.89
C ARG A 66 5.47 -6.62 8.42
N ARG A 67 5.43 -7.87 7.95
CA ARG A 67 6.62 -8.57 7.45
C ARG A 67 7.17 -7.96 6.16
N LEU A 68 6.27 -7.48 5.30
CA LEU A 68 6.66 -6.82 4.06
C LEU A 68 7.38 -5.50 4.35
N VAL A 69 6.84 -4.68 5.25
CA VAL A 69 7.47 -3.43 5.70
C VAL A 69 8.84 -3.72 6.30
N GLU A 70 8.95 -4.70 7.19
CA GLU A 70 10.24 -5.11 7.77
C GLU A 70 11.27 -5.52 6.71
N ALA A 71 10.84 -6.12 5.60
CA ALA A 71 11.73 -6.54 4.51
C ALA A 71 12.11 -5.41 3.54
N THR A 72 11.31 -4.34 3.43
CA THR A 72 11.49 -3.31 2.40
C THR A 72 11.92 -1.95 2.93
N GLU A 73 11.66 -1.62 4.20
CA GLU A 73 11.79 -0.25 4.73
C GLU A 73 13.17 0.39 4.48
N ASP A 74 14.24 -0.38 4.67
CA ASP A 74 15.62 0.09 4.51
C ASP A 74 16.04 0.29 3.03
N GLN A 75 15.26 -0.23 2.10
CA GLN A 75 15.53 -0.18 0.66
C GLN A 75 14.67 0.87 -0.06
N LEU A 76 13.71 1.48 0.64
CA LEU A 76 12.84 2.52 0.09
C LEU A 76 13.56 3.87 0.02
N ILE A 77 13.27 4.63 -1.03
CA ILE A 77 13.82 5.98 -1.25
C ILE A 77 13.52 6.87 -0.04
N HIS A 78 14.57 7.52 0.49
CA HIS A 78 14.46 8.38 1.69
C HIS A 78 13.50 9.57 1.53
N PHE A 79 13.26 10.01 0.29
CA PHE A 79 12.36 11.13 -0.04
C PHE A 79 10.90 10.71 -0.23
N GLN A 80 10.59 9.42 -0.07
CA GLN A 80 9.22 8.94 -0.04
C GLN A 80 8.67 9.10 1.37
N SER A 81 7.67 9.97 1.58
CA SER A 81 6.98 10.09 2.88
C SER A 81 5.62 9.36 2.90
N GLY A 82 5.03 9.12 1.73
CA GLY A 82 3.72 8.46 1.62
C GLY A 82 3.77 7.00 2.07
N PHE A 83 2.80 6.60 2.89
CA PHE A 83 2.60 5.22 3.36
C PHE A 83 3.77 4.62 4.18
N ARG A 84 4.64 5.45 4.75
CA ARG A 84 5.74 5.01 5.61
C ARG A 84 5.49 5.37 7.07
N LYS A 85 6.03 4.53 7.97
CA LYS A 85 5.91 4.79 9.41
C LYS A 85 6.72 6.03 9.79
N ASN A 86 6.19 6.80 10.74
CA ASN A 86 6.84 8.00 11.29
C ASN A 86 7.16 9.10 10.27
N LEU A 87 6.62 9.02 9.05
CA LEU A 87 6.73 10.07 8.04
C LEU A 87 5.39 10.73 7.78
N SER A 88 5.39 12.04 7.53
CA SER A 88 4.18 12.83 7.32
C SER A 88 4.26 13.72 6.08
N THR A 89 3.11 14.18 5.62
CA THR A 89 3.01 15.16 4.52
C THR A 89 3.65 16.50 4.89
N VAL A 90 3.74 16.82 6.18
CA VAL A 90 4.38 18.06 6.68
C VAL A 90 5.88 18.02 6.44
N GLN A 91 6.54 16.87 6.67
CA GLN A 91 7.98 16.74 6.40
C GLN A 91 8.29 16.92 4.91
N GLN A 92 7.45 16.37 4.04
CA GLN A 92 7.63 16.53 2.59
C GLN A 92 7.40 17.99 2.16
N LEU A 93 6.42 18.68 2.76
CA LEU A 93 6.18 20.11 2.50
C LEU A 93 7.35 20.98 2.99
N LEU A 94 7.90 20.68 4.16
CA LEU A 94 9.04 21.39 4.71
C LEU A 94 10.25 21.27 3.78
N ARG A 95 10.57 20.05 3.34
CA ARG A 95 11.65 19.78 2.39
C ARG A 95 11.51 20.59 1.10
N ILE A 96 10.31 20.64 0.51
CA ILE A 96 10.08 21.42 -0.71
C ILE A 96 10.27 22.91 -0.43
N THR A 97 9.77 23.40 0.70
CA THR A 97 9.92 24.80 1.12
C THR A 97 11.38 25.18 1.33
N GLU A 98 12.18 24.30 1.93
CA GLU A 98 13.62 24.49 2.12
C GLU A 98 14.35 24.60 0.78
N VAL A 99 14.10 23.69 -0.17
CA VAL A 99 14.71 23.75 -1.51
C VAL A 99 14.36 25.05 -2.24
N ILE A 100 13.09 25.49 -2.15
CA ILE A 100 12.67 26.77 -2.74
C ILE A 100 13.39 27.94 -2.08
N ARG A 101 13.52 27.91 -0.74
CA ARG A 101 14.20 28.97 0.01
C ARG A 101 15.68 29.05 -0.33
N GLU A 102 16.39 27.92 -0.36
CA GLU A 102 17.80 27.86 -0.74
C GLU A 102 18.02 28.42 -2.16
N GLY A 103 17.16 28.05 -3.11
CA GLY A 103 17.21 28.61 -4.46
C GLY A 103 17.01 30.13 -4.48
N MET A 104 16.07 30.65 -3.70
CA MET A 104 15.87 32.11 -3.57
C MET A 104 17.08 32.81 -2.94
N ASP A 105 17.66 32.24 -1.90
CA ASP A 105 18.81 32.82 -1.19
C ASP A 105 20.07 32.87 -2.08
N GLU A 106 20.24 31.90 -2.99
CA GLU A 106 21.31 31.86 -4.01
C GLU A 106 20.99 32.69 -5.28
N GLY A 107 19.81 33.31 -5.36
CA GLY A 107 19.37 34.10 -6.52
C GLY A 107 19.03 33.27 -7.76
N TRP A 108 18.66 31.99 -7.58
CA TRP A 108 18.26 31.09 -8.66
C TRP A 108 16.76 31.11 -8.90
N ASP A 109 16.36 30.95 -10.17
CA ASP A 109 14.98 30.66 -10.52
C ASP A 109 14.66 29.19 -10.19
N THR A 110 13.71 28.98 -9.27
CA THR A 110 13.31 27.63 -8.85
C THR A 110 12.00 27.21 -9.51
N GLY A 111 12.05 26.14 -10.31
CA GLY A 111 10.87 25.50 -10.91
C GLY A 111 10.47 24.21 -10.20
N ALA A 112 9.17 23.91 -10.17
CA ALA A 112 8.63 22.66 -9.62
C ALA A 112 7.77 21.92 -10.65
N VAL A 113 7.93 20.59 -10.71
CA VAL A 113 7.11 19.70 -11.55
C VAL A 113 6.37 18.72 -10.65
N PHE A 114 5.05 18.74 -10.73
CA PHE A 114 4.17 17.82 -9.98
C PHE A 114 3.61 16.75 -10.91
N LEU A 115 3.78 15.49 -10.51
CA LEU A 115 3.30 14.33 -11.26
C LEU A 115 2.21 13.62 -10.48
N ASP A 116 1.11 13.28 -11.15
CA ASP A 116 0.02 12.48 -10.59
C ASP A 116 -0.28 11.28 -11.50
N ILE A 117 -0.41 10.09 -10.91
CA ILE A 117 -0.67 8.86 -11.63
C ILE A 117 -2.16 8.55 -11.59
N ALA A 118 -2.82 8.70 -12.73
CA ALA A 118 -4.24 8.38 -12.86
C ALA A 118 -4.50 6.88 -12.59
N LYS A 119 -5.40 6.61 -11.62
CA LYS A 119 -5.81 5.25 -11.22
C LYS A 119 -4.62 4.35 -10.83
N ALA A 120 -3.69 4.87 -10.03
CA ALA A 120 -2.45 4.19 -9.67
C ALA A 120 -2.63 2.74 -9.18
N PHE A 121 -3.62 2.46 -8.32
CA PHE A 121 -3.88 1.11 -7.81
C PHE A 121 -4.51 0.17 -8.85
N ASP A 122 -5.37 0.69 -9.74
CA ASP A 122 -6.04 -0.14 -10.76
C ASP A 122 -5.10 -0.49 -11.93
N ARG A 123 -3.98 0.22 -12.07
CA ARG A 123 -3.02 0.10 -13.18
C ARG A 123 -1.70 -0.55 -12.80
N VAL A 124 -1.59 -1.13 -11.61
CA VAL A 124 -0.37 -1.81 -11.18
C VAL A 124 -0.14 -3.03 -12.06
N TRP A 125 1.02 -3.09 -12.72
CA TRP A 125 1.45 -4.29 -13.44
C TRP A 125 1.91 -5.34 -12.43
N THR A 126 1.11 -6.39 -12.25
CA THR A 126 1.31 -7.42 -11.22
C THR A 126 2.63 -8.17 -11.38
N ASP A 127 3.01 -8.57 -12.60
CA ASP A 127 4.29 -9.26 -12.82
C ASP A 127 5.48 -8.32 -12.53
N GLY A 128 5.35 -7.05 -12.91
CA GLY A 128 6.35 -6.02 -12.60
C GLY A 128 6.49 -5.78 -11.10
N LEU A 129 5.38 -5.81 -10.35
CA LEU A 129 5.39 -5.73 -8.90
C LEU A 129 6.10 -6.94 -8.28
N VAL A 130 5.78 -8.16 -8.72
CA VAL A 130 6.46 -9.38 -8.24
C VAL A 130 7.96 -9.33 -8.56
N TYR A 131 8.33 -8.91 -9.77
CA TYR A 131 9.73 -8.69 -10.16
C TYR A 131 10.42 -7.69 -9.21
N LYS A 132 9.80 -6.54 -8.93
CA LYS A 132 10.34 -5.53 -8.00
C LYS A 132 10.52 -6.08 -6.58
N LEU A 133 9.62 -6.92 -6.09
CA LEU A 133 9.77 -7.56 -4.78
C LEU A 133 10.98 -8.51 -4.74
N ILE A 134 11.26 -9.22 -5.83
CA ILE A 134 12.44 -10.09 -5.95
C ILE A 134 13.72 -9.23 -5.97
N GLU A 135 13.73 -8.14 -6.73
CA GLU A 135 14.87 -7.21 -6.80
C GLU A 135 15.17 -6.56 -5.43
N LEU A 136 14.13 -6.23 -4.67
CA LEU A 136 14.23 -5.75 -3.28
C LEU A 136 14.59 -6.85 -2.29
N ARG A 137 14.99 -8.05 -2.75
CA ARG A 137 15.41 -9.17 -1.91
C ARG A 137 14.40 -9.56 -0.83
N VAL A 138 13.11 -9.32 -1.07
CA VAL A 138 12.05 -9.74 -0.16
C VAL A 138 12.07 -11.27 -0.07
N PRO A 139 11.92 -11.87 1.13
CA PRO A 139 11.93 -13.32 1.27
C PRO A 139 10.98 -14.00 0.29
N GLY A 140 11.47 -14.99 -0.46
CA GLY A 140 10.68 -15.63 -1.54
C GLY A 140 9.38 -16.27 -1.05
N SER A 141 9.29 -16.64 0.23
CA SER A 141 8.05 -17.09 0.86
C SER A 141 6.97 -16.02 0.89
N ILE A 142 7.34 -14.77 1.18
CA ILE A 142 6.44 -13.61 1.16
C ILE A 142 6.09 -13.26 -0.28
N VAL A 143 7.06 -13.29 -1.20
CA VAL A 143 6.81 -13.02 -2.63
C VAL A 143 5.79 -13.99 -3.22
N ARG A 144 5.94 -15.30 -2.97
CA ARG A 144 4.96 -16.30 -3.43
C ARG A 144 3.59 -16.10 -2.80
N LEU A 145 3.54 -15.79 -1.51
CA LEU A 145 2.29 -15.48 -0.84
C LEU A 145 1.59 -14.26 -1.46
N ILE A 146 2.31 -13.17 -1.72
CA ILE A 146 1.77 -11.98 -2.38
C ILE A 146 1.30 -12.30 -3.80
N ALA A 147 2.06 -13.09 -4.57
CA ALA A 147 1.67 -13.50 -5.91
C ALA A 147 0.36 -14.30 -5.93
N THR A 148 0.06 -15.07 -4.87
CA THR A 148 -1.25 -15.75 -4.74
C THR A 148 -2.37 -14.83 -4.26
N TYR A 149 -2.04 -13.68 -3.68
CA TYR A 149 -3.00 -12.69 -3.21
C TYR A 149 -3.50 -11.78 -4.34
N LEU A 150 -2.57 -11.32 -5.19
CA LEU A 150 -2.85 -10.53 -6.38
C LEU A 150 -3.69 -11.31 -7.41
#